data_AF-A0A969I5I9-F1
#
_entry.id   AF-A0A969I5I9-F1
#
_cell.length_a   1.000
_cell.length_b   1.000
_cell.length_c   1.000
_cell.angle_alpha   90.00
_cell.angle_beta   90.00
_cell.angle_gamma   90.00
#
_symmetry.space_group_name_H-M   'P 1'
#
loop_
_entity.id
_entity.type
_entity.pdbx_description
1 polymer ?
#
loop_
_entity_poly.entity_id
_entity_poly.type
_entity_poly.pdbx_seq_one_letter_code
_entity_poly.pdbx_strand_id
1 'polypeptide(L)' 'MQIARVLGTVVSTQKLDTMQGVKLLVVQFVAANGELESRYEVAADRVGAGIGEWVLISRRAIAADPDGRERSPID' A
#
# COMPACT_ATOMS: atom_id res chain seq x y z
N MET A 1 -10.29 6.73 -2.56
CA MET A 1 -9.50 5.61 -3.10
C MET A 1 -8.97 6.01 -4.47
N GLN A 2 -7.81 5.50 -4.90
CA GLN A 2 -7.22 5.75 -6.23
C GLN A 2 -6.75 4.44 -6.87
N ILE A 3 -6.77 4.38 -8.20
CA ILE A 3 -6.27 3.21 -8.95
C ILE A 3 -4.75 3.30 -9.04
N ALA A 4 -4.08 2.19 -8.77
CA ALA A 4 -2.64 2.06 -8.93
C ALA A 4 -2.29 0.69 -9.51
N ARG A 5 -1.06 0.54 -10.02
CA ARG A 5 -0.47 -0.74 -10.42
C ARG A 5 0.66 -1.10 -9.47
N VAL A 6 0.71 -2.35 -9.02
CA VAL A 6 1.80 -2.85 -8.18
C VAL A 6 3.08 -2.97 -9.02
N LEU A 7 4.15 -2.30 -8.58
CA LEU A 7 5.45 -2.35 -9.24
C LEU A 7 6.41 -3.34 -8.59
N GLY A 8 6.24 -3.61 -7.29
CA GLY A 8 7.20 -4.42 -6.52
C GLY A 8 6.94 -4.37 -5.03
N THR A 9 7.93 -4.81 -4.26
CA THR A 9 7.86 -4.92 -2.79
C THR A 9 8.92 -4.04 -2.13
N VAL A 10 8.61 -3.51 -0.95
CA VAL A 10 9.55 -2.80 -0.09
C VAL A 10 9.87 -3.65 1.13
N VAL A 11 11.14 -3.69 1.52
CA VAL A 11 11.60 -4.41 2.72
C VAL A 11 12.20 -3.40 3.71
N SER A 12 11.76 -3.48 4.96
CA SER A 12 12.39 -2.78 6.10
C SER A 12 12.59 -3.74 7.26
N THR A 13 13.80 -3.75 7.81
CA THR A 13 14.20 -4.57 8.96
C THR A 13 14.18 -3.78 10.27
N GLN A 14 14.23 -2.44 10.22
CA GLN A 14 14.09 -1.55 11.36
C GLN A 14 12.82 -0.72 11.21
N LYS A 15 11.78 -1.07 11.98
CA LYS A 15 10.44 -0.48 11.93
C LYS A 15 9.74 -0.68 13.27
N LEU A 16 8.64 0.03 13.50
CA LEU A 16 7.84 -0.15 14.71
C LEU A 16 7.32 -1.59 14.82
N ASP A 17 7.15 -2.09 16.04
CA ASP A 17 6.63 -3.44 16.30
C ASP A 17 5.24 -3.66 15.67
N THR A 18 4.42 -2.62 15.61
CA THR A 18 3.11 -2.62 14.93
C THR A 18 3.19 -2.79 13.42
N MET A 19 4.38 -2.71 12.81
CA MET A 19 4.62 -2.93 11.38
C MET A 19 5.26 -4.29 11.09
N GLN A 20 5.46 -5.13 12.11
CA GLN A 20 5.97 -6.48 11.91
C GLN A 20 4.96 -7.35 11.14
N GLY A 21 5.46 -8.10 10.16
CA GLY A 21 4.63 -8.95 9.28
C GLY A 21 3.77 -8.19 8.25
N VAL A 22 3.79 -6.86 8.23
CA VAL A 22 3.09 -6.07 7.20
C VAL A 22 3.82 -6.18 5.86
N LYS A 23 3.14 -6.70 4.84
CA LYS A 23 3.64 -6.71 3.46
C LYS A 23 3.54 -5.31 2.87
N LEU A 24 4.67 -4.77 2.40
CA LEU A 24 4.74 -3.44 1.81
C LEU A 24 4.95 -3.55 0.31
N LEU A 25 4.10 -2.88 -0.46
CA LEU A 25 4.14 -2.84 -1.92
C LEU A 25 4.47 -1.43 -2.39
N VAL A 26 5.34 -1.30 -3.37
CA VAL A 26 5.46 -0.06 -4.15
C VAL A 26 4.41 -0.09 -5.27
N VAL A 27 3.60 0.95 -5.34
CA VAL A 27 2.50 1.10 -6.30
C VAL A 27 2.62 2.41 -7.05
N GLN A 28 2.28 2.41 -8.33
CA GLN A 28 2.30 3.60 -9.19
C GLN A 28 0.87 3.96 -9.59
N PHE A 29 0.47 5.23 -9.44
CA PHE A 29 -0.89 5.63 -9.73
C PHE A 29 -1.19 5.57 -11.23
N VAL A 30 -2.47 5.31 -11.52
CA VAL A 30 -3.00 5.25 -12.87
C VAL A 30 -3.94 6.43 -13.07
N ALA A 31 -3.69 7.22 -14.11
CA ALA A 31 -4.54 8.32 -14.52
C ALA A 31 -5.87 7.83 -15.13
N ALA A 32 -6.83 8.72 -15.29
CA ALA A 32 -8.16 8.36 -15.81
C ALA A 32 -8.15 7.77 -17.24
N ASN A 33 -7.09 8.04 -18.01
CA ASN A 33 -6.87 7.48 -19.35
C ASN A 33 -6.18 6.10 -19.33
N GLY A 34 -5.87 5.56 -18.16
CA GLY A 34 -5.18 4.27 -18.00
C GLY A 34 -3.65 4.34 -18.06
N GLU A 35 -3.07 5.54 -18.24
CA GLU A 35 -1.61 5.71 -18.23
C GLU A 35 -1.05 5.78 -16.81
N LEU A 36 0.20 5.34 -16.65
CA LEU A 36 0.90 5.40 -15.37
C LEU A 36 1.40 6.81 -15.10
N GLU A 37 1.06 7.36 -13.93
CA GLU A 37 1.58 8.63 -13.47
C GLU A 37 3.01 8.50 -12.91
N SER A 38 3.75 9.59 -12.82
CA SER A 38 5.04 9.61 -12.11
C SER A 38 4.92 9.45 -10.59
N ARG A 39 3.70 9.60 -10.06
CA ARG A 39 3.40 9.48 -8.63
C ARG A 39 3.31 8.02 -8.21
N TYR A 40 3.99 7.70 -7.12
CA TYR A 40 3.98 6.37 -6.51
C TYR A 40 3.79 6.48 -5.00
N GLU A 41 3.39 5.38 -4.37
CA GLU A 41 3.28 5.23 -2.92
C GLU A 41 3.77 3.86 -2.46
N VAL A 42 4.07 3.75 -1.16
CA VAL A 42 4.26 2.46 -0.49
C VAL A 42 3.00 2.14 0.29
N ALA A 43 2.31 1.07 -0.10
CA ALA A 43 1.05 0.66 0.51
C ALA A 43 1.22 -0.64 1.30
N ALA A 44 0.50 -0.74 2.42
CA ALA A 44 0.36 -2.00 3.14
C ALA A 44 -0.63 -2.91 2.40
N ASP A 45 -0.23 -4.15 2.15
CA ASP A 45 -1.05 -5.14 1.48
C ASP A 45 -1.59 -6.17 2.50
N ARG A 46 -2.93 -6.19 2.62
CA ARG A 46 -3.68 -7.18 3.40
C ARG A 46 -4.48 -8.15 2.54
N VAL A 47 -4.49 -7.96 1.22
CA VAL A 47 -5.35 -8.73 0.29
C VAL A 47 -4.54 -9.76 -0.49
N GLY A 48 -3.23 -9.56 -0.61
CA GLY A 48 -2.32 -10.47 -1.31
C GLY A 48 -2.06 -10.08 -2.76
N ALA A 49 -2.04 -8.77 -3.06
CA ALA A 49 -1.79 -8.27 -4.40
C ALA A 49 -0.39 -8.64 -4.93
N GLY A 50 -0.33 -8.99 -6.21
CA GLY A 50 0.86 -9.37 -6.96
C GLY A 50 1.41 -8.24 -7.84
N ILE A 51 2.64 -8.38 -8.28
CA ILE A 51 3.30 -7.43 -9.19
C ILE A 51 2.55 -7.41 -10.53
N GLY A 52 2.31 -6.21 -11.06
CA GLY A 52 1.59 -5.99 -12.31
C GLY A 52 0.07 -5.88 -12.16
N GLU A 53 -0.48 -6.26 -11.00
CA GLU A 53 -1.92 -6.16 -10.74
C GLU A 53 -2.35 -4.71 -10.53
N TRP A 54 -3.60 -4.43 -10.92
CA TRP A 54 -4.28 -3.16 -10.64
C TRP A 54 -4.98 -3.26 -9.29
N VAL A 55 -4.82 -2.23 -8.47
CA VAL A 55 -5.31 -2.18 -7.09
C VAL A 55 -5.98 -0.86 -6.79
N LEU A 56 -6.86 -0.87 -5.77
CA LEU A 56 -7.43 0.34 -5.19
C LEU A 56 -6.66 0.70 -3.91
N ILE A 57 -6.05 1.88 -3.91
CA ILE A 57 -5.36 2.45 -2.76
C ILE A 57 -6.33 3.32 -1.98
N SER A 58 -6.57 2.97 -0.72
CA SER A 58 -7.28 3.82 0.23
C SER A 58 -6.26 4.57 1.07
N ARG A 59 -6.41 5.90 1.16
CA ARG A 59 -5.72 6.73 2.15
C ARG A 59 -6.75 7.17 3.19
N ARG A 60 -6.47 6.97 4.46
CA ARG A 60 -7.21 7.59 5.57
C ARG A 60 -6.18 8.06 6.58
N ALA A 61 -6.34 9.31 7.03
CA ALA A 61 -5.53 9.94 8.08
C ALA A 61 -5.37 9.13 9.39
N ILE A 62 -6.16 8.05 9.55
CA ILE A 62 -5.94 6.97 10.51
C ILE A 62 -6.48 5.69 9.82
N ALA A 63 -5.62 4.87 9.22
CA ALA A 63 -6.04 3.55 8.77
C ALA A 63 -6.35 2.72 10.03
N ALA A 64 -7.62 2.66 10.41
CA ALA A 64 -8.06 1.68 11.41
C ALA A 64 -7.67 0.32 10.87
N ASP A 65 -6.85 -0.42 11.63
CA ASP A 65 -6.57 -1.80 11.29
C ASP A 65 -7.92 -2.54 11.31
N PRO A 66 -8.39 -3.10 10.18
CA PRO A 66 -9.62 -3.90 10.18
C PRO A 66 -9.55 -5.06 11.18
N ASP A 67 -8.35 -5.49 11.56
CA ASP A 67 -8.09 -6.60 12.48
C ASP A 67 -7.85 -6.14 13.94
N GLY A 68 -8.03 -4.85 14.24
CA GLY A 68 -8.00 -4.34 15.62
C GLY A 68 -6.64 -4.36 16.31
N ARG A 69 -5.52 -4.48 15.57
CA ARG A 69 -4.18 -4.31 16.13
C ARG A 69 -3.93 -2.86 16.54
N GLU A 70 -3.00 -2.71 17.48
CA GLU A 70 -2.42 -1.44 17.90
C GLU A 70 -2.10 -0.57 16.67
N ARG A 71 -2.43 0.73 16.71
CA ARG A 71 -2.50 1.63 15.54
C ARG A 71 -1.19 1.60 14.72
N SER A 72 -1.10 0.74 13.70
CA SER A 72 0.00 0.78 12.73
C SER A 72 0.02 2.15 12.05
N PRO A 73 1.17 2.83 11.93
CA PRO A 73 1.26 4.14 11.31
C PRO A 73 1.18 4.02 9.78
N ILE A 74 0.00 3.68 9.27
CA ILE A 74 -0.31 3.58 7.85
C ILE A 74 -1.33 4.66 7.51
N ASP A 75 -1.05 5.40 6.44
CA ASP A 75 -1.79 6.59 5.99
C ASP A 75 -2.92 6.28 4.99
#